data_AF-A0A832HDM7-F1
#
_entry.id   AF-A0A832HDM7-F1
#
_cell.length_a   1.000
_cell.length_b   1.000
_cell.length_c   1.000
_cell.angle_alpha   90.00
_cell.angle_beta   90.00
_cell.angle_gamma   90.00
#
_symmetry.space_group_name_H-M   'P 1'
#
loop_
_entity.id
_entity.type
_entity.pdbx_description
1 polymer ?
#
loop_
_entity_poly.entity_id
_entity_poly.type
_entity_poly.pdbx_seq_one_letter_code
_entity_poly.pdbx_strand_id
1 'polypeptide(L)'
;MQMTDGLGDCRGHRCLRGGLNERQSPTTARSATDLDGWNFRSHKMQTETFGLELQRNLDAASRMVRDVVTRLTPEQWTSAQGGLRSPARITWHLVEALDFYFRENEADYVWGSRFGAPQWKTADADLPSQDTILSWLDEIVLRAGNMLRQLTNDDLREQNQKKYRHGENRLGHYVYALRHTMHHMGQLSAIAVAHGHRNLLWA
;
A
#
# COMPACT_ATOMS: atom_id res chain seq x y z
N MET A 1 -7.42 -15.14 -22.16
CA MET A 1 -6.06 -14.59 -21.97
C MET A 1 -5.71 -14.73 -20.50
N GLN A 2 -5.02 -15.81 -20.12
CA GLN A 2 -4.63 -16.08 -18.74
C GLN A 2 -3.48 -15.15 -18.37
N MET A 3 -3.65 -14.36 -17.31
CA MET A 3 -2.54 -13.68 -16.66
C MET A 3 -1.69 -14.77 -15.98
N THR A 4 -0.60 -15.16 -16.62
CA THR A 4 0.50 -15.78 -15.90
C THR A 4 1.22 -14.65 -15.19
N ASP A 5 0.98 -14.53 -13.89
CA ASP A 5 1.73 -13.64 -13.02
C ASP A 5 3.22 -13.92 -13.22
N GLY A 6 3.90 -12.99 -13.86
CA GLY A 6 5.35 -12.90 -13.90
C GLY A 6 5.87 -12.45 -12.54
N LEU A 7 5.55 -13.22 -11.49
CA LEU A 7 6.32 -13.20 -10.25
C LEU A 7 7.63 -13.92 -10.57
N GLY A 8 8.66 -13.13 -10.86
CA GLY A 8 10.01 -13.63 -11.06
C GLY A 8 10.42 -14.54 -9.90
N ASP A 9 10.92 -15.72 -10.26
CA ASP A 9 11.48 -16.70 -9.34
C ASP A 9 12.71 -16.11 -8.62
N CYS A 10 12.56 -15.72 -7.36
CA CYS A 10 13.65 -15.24 -6.49
C CYS A 10 14.47 -16.39 -5.87
N ARG A 11 14.61 -17.54 -6.54
CA ARG A 11 15.51 -18.62 -6.09
C ARG A 11 16.95 -18.34 -6.55
N GLY A 12 17.67 -17.52 -5.78
CA GLY A 12 19.09 -17.28 -6.10
C GLY A 12 19.97 -16.63 -5.04
N HIS A 13 19.45 -16.15 -3.90
CA HIS A 13 20.30 -15.47 -2.92
C HIS A 13 20.87 -16.44 -1.87
N ARG A 14 22.18 -16.65 -2.03
CA ARG A 14 23.12 -17.34 -1.16
C ARG A 14 23.04 -16.77 0.26
N CYS A 15 22.52 -17.56 1.21
CA CYS A 15 22.56 -17.26 2.64
C CYS A 15 24.02 -17.17 3.12
N LEU A 16 24.50 -15.95 3.37
CA LEU A 16 25.73 -15.74 4.13
C LEU A 16 25.42 -15.99 5.61
N ARG A 17 25.89 -17.12 6.15
CA ARG A 17 25.89 -17.40 7.59
C ARG A 17 26.88 -16.48 8.28
N GLY A 18 26.40 -15.34 8.78
CA GLY A 18 27.12 -14.54 9.78
C GLY A 18 26.93 -15.15 11.16
N GLY A 19 28.02 -15.59 11.80
CA GLY A 19 28.01 -16.05 13.18
C GLY A 19 27.69 -14.91 14.14
N LEU A 20 26.58 -15.02 14.88
CA LEU A 20 26.22 -14.12 15.95
C LEU A 20 26.87 -14.62 17.25
N ASN A 21 27.71 -13.78 17.85
CA ASN A 21 28.16 -13.94 19.24
C ASN A 21 26.96 -13.66 20.17
N GLU A 22 26.53 -14.68 20.90
CA GLU A 22 25.57 -14.57 22.00
C GLU A 22 26.16 -13.67 23.10
N ARG A 23 25.68 -12.43 23.20
CA ARG A 23 25.77 -11.66 24.44
C ARG A 23 24.55 -11.99 25.29
N GLN A 24 24.78 -12.72 26.37
CA GLN A 24 23.80 -12.91 27.43
C GLN A 24 23.43 -11.54 28.02
N SER A 25 22.16 -11.16 27.90
CA SER A 25 21.61 -9.98 28.58
C SER A 25 20.99 -10.42 29.91
N PRO A 26 21.11 -9.62 30.99
CA PRO A 26 20.61 -9.98 32.30
C PRO A 26 19.07 -9.96 32.33
N THR A 27 18.49 -11.12 32.63
CA THR A 27 17.06 -11.32 32.85
C THR A 27 16.67 -10.70 34.18
N THR A 28 16.09 -9.49 34.17
CA THR A 28 15.41 -8.95 35.35
C THR A 28 13.97 -9.49 35.35
N ALA A 29 13.71 -10.45 36.23
CA ALA A 29 12.36 -10.97 36.47
C ALA A 29 11.49 -9.85 37.08
N ARG A 30 10.55 -9.31 36.31
CA ARG A 30 9.48 -8.46 36.84
C ARG A 30 8.43 -9.36 37.48
N SER A 31 8.01 -9.02 38.70
CA SER A 31 7.02 -9.77 39.47
C SER A 31 5.64 -9.68 38.83
N ALA A 32 4.91 -10.80 38.86
CA ALA A 32 3.60 -10.99 38.23
C ALA A 32 2.43 -10.29 38.94
N THR A 33 2.67 -9.29 39.78
CA THR A 33 1.67 -8.70 40.69
C THR A 33 1.28 -7.26 40.37
N ASP A 34 1.73 -6.70 39.24
CA ASP A 34 1.52 -5.28 38.88
C ASP A 34 0.50 -5.06 37.73
N LEU A 35 -0.44 -6.00 37.51
CA LEU A 35 -1.44 -5.89 36.44
C LEU A 35 -2.86 -5.50 36.91
N ASP A 36 -3.09 -5.32 38.21
CA ASP A 36 -4.44 -5.05 38.76
C ASP A 36 -4.90 -3.58 38.63
N GLY A 37 -4.13 -2.73 37.94
CA GLY A 37 -4.40 -1.29 37.81
C GLY A 37 -5.00 -0.82 36.48
N TRP A 38 -5.18 -1.70 35.48
CA TRP A 38 -5.79 -1.31 34.20
C TRP A 38 -7.31 -1.26 34.32
N ASN A 39 -7.76 -0.19 34.97
CA ASN A 39 -9.15 0.22 35.03
C ASN A 39 -9.58 0.61 33.60
N PHE A 40 -10.01 -0.38 32.81
CA PHE A 40 -10.72 -0.19 31.54
C PHE A 40 -12.00 0.58 31.86
N ARG A 41 -11.89 1.90 31.96
CA ARG A 41 -13.05 2.78 31.89
C ARG A 41 -13.74 2.40 30.59
N SER A 42 -14.92 1.80 30.73
CA SER A 42 -15.90 1.62 29.68
C SER A 42 -16.36 3.00 29.21
N HIS A 43 -15.44 3.74 28.61
CA HIS A 43 -15.82 4.68 27.58
C HIS A 43 -16.69 3.85 26.66
N LYS A 44 -17.92 4.30 26.45
CA LYS A 44 -18.66 3.96 25.25
C LYS A 44 -17.70 4.29 24.11
N MET A 45 -16.83 3.34 23.74
CA MET A 45 -16.18 3.33 22.44
C MET A 45 -17.39 3.41 21.54
N GLN A 46 -17.63 4.59 20.98
CA GLN A 46 -18.32 4.67 19.71
C GLN A 46 -17.63 3.59 18.91
N THR A 47 -18.34 2.51 18.61
CA THR A 47 -17.80 1.37 17.88
C THR A 47 -17.46 1.90 16.51
N GLU A 48 -16.30 2.53 16.39
CA GLU A 48 -15.70 2.90 15.13
C GLU A 48 -15.59 1.59 14.38
N THR A 49 -16.26 1.51 13.24
CA THR A 49 -16.24 0.31 12.44
C THR A 49 -14.81 0.13 11.93
N PHE A 50 -14.39 -1.11 11.71
CA PHE A 50 -13.09 -1.37 11.07
C PHE A 50 -12.95 -0.65 9.71
N GLY A 51 -14.07 -0.33 9.05
CA GLY A 51 -14.10 0.50 7.85
C GLY A 51 -13.50 1.89 8.04
N LEU A 52 -13.75 2.54 9.18
CA LEU A 52 -13.15 3.85 9.49
C LEU A 52 -11.63 3.76 9.66
N GLU A 53 -11.13 2.71 10.30
CA GLU A 53 -9.69 2.48 10.44
C GLU A 53 -9.02 2.19 9.11
N LEU A 54 -9.65 1.39 8.24
CA LEU A 54 -9.16 1.17 6.88
C LEU A 54 -9.09 2.49 6.10
N GLN A 55 -10.10 3.36 6.25
CA GLN A 55 -10.08 4.68 5.61
C GLN A 55 -8.91 5.53 6.13
N ARG A 56 -8.74 5.63 7.46
CA ARG A 56 -7.64 6.40 8.07
C ARG A 56 -6.27 5.94 7.55
N ASN A 57 -6.08 4.63 7.42
CA ASN A 57 -4.86 4.05 6.85
C ASN A 57 -4.69 4.37 5.37
N LEU A 58 -5.78 4.34 4.58
CA LEU A 58 -5.75 4.76 3.17
C LEU A 58 -5.38 6.24 3.02
N ASP A 59 -5.97 7.11 3.86
CA ASP A 59 -5.70 8.55 3.88
C ASP A 59 -4.26 8.87 4.34
N ALA A 60 -3.70 8.08 5.26
CA ALA A 60 -2.31 8.20 5.65
C ALA A 60 -1.37 7.76 4.51
N ALA A 61 -1.62 6.60 3.91
CA ALA A 61 -0.82 6.07 2.81
C ALA A 61 -0.84 6.99 1.59
N SER A 62 -2.00 7.55 1.23
CA SER A 62 -2.12 8.47 0.08
C SER A 62 -1.36 9.79 0.31
N ARG A 63 -1.35 10.31 1.54
CA ARG A 63 -0.53 11.48 1.91
C ARG A 63 0.96 11.19 1.79
N MET A 64 1.42 10.00 2.20
CA MET A 64 2.82 9.59 2.01
C MET A 64 3.20 9.52 0.53
N VAL A 65 2.35 8.91 -0.30
CA VAL A 65 2.56 8.85 -1.76
C VAL A 65 2.65 10.27 -2.34
N ARG A 66 1.71 11.15 -1.97
CA ARG A 66 1.71 12.56 -2.42
C ARG A 66 2.98 13.31 -2.00
N ASP A 67 3.43 13.16 -0.76
CA ASP A 67 4.65 13.82 -0.28
C ASP A 67 5.87 13.40 -1.11
N VAL A 68 6.04 12.10 -1.40
CA VAL A 68 7.16 11.66 -2.25
C VAL A 68 7.00 12.15 -3.67
N VAL A 69 5.83 11.95 -4.28
CA VAL A 69 5.60 12.31 -5.70
C VAL A 69 5.86 13.80 -5.92
N THR A 70 5.38 14.68 -5.04
CA THR A 70 5.52 16.14 -5.22
C THR A 70 6.95 16.68 -5.03
N ARG A 71 7.85 15.91 -4.43
CA ARG A 71 9.26 16.32 -4.25
C ARG A 71 10.15 15.97 -5.44
N LEU A 72 9.74 15.02 -6.27
CA LEU A 72 10.51 14.61 -7.44
C LEU A 72 10.45 15.69 -8.53
N THR A 73 11.60 15.98 -9.17
CA THR A 73 11.61 16.82 -10.37
C THR A 73 11.03 16.04 -11.57
N PRO A 74 10.64 16.72 -12.67
CA PRO A 74 10.18 16.05 -13.88
C PRO A 74 11.17 15.00 -14.41
N GLU A 75 12.48 15.26 -14.31
CA GLU A 75 13.51 14.32 -14.75
C GLU A 75 13.58 13.09 -13.82
N GLN A 76 13.47 13.29 -12.51
CA GLN A 76 13.46 12.21 -11.53
C GLN A 76 12.19 11.36 -11.65
N TRP A 77 11.06 11.98 -11.99
CA TRP A 77 9.77 11.31 -12.15
C TRP A 77 9.82 10.16 -13.17
N THR A 78 10.53 10.36 -14.28
CA THR A 78 10.65 9.39 -15.36
C THR A 78 11.93 8.55 -15.29
N SER A 79 12.87 8.88 -14.40
CA SER A 79 14.14 8.14 -14.27
C SER A 79 13.99 6.87 -13.43
N ALA A 80 14.43 5.72 -13.97
CA ALA A 80 14.66 4.51 -13.17
C ALA A 80 15.90 4.68 -12.26
N GLN A 81 15.93 3.99 -11.12
CA GLN A 81 17.06 3.99 -10.17
C GLN A 81 17.29 2.60 -9.58
N GLY A 82 18.55 2.14 -9.53
CA GLY A 82 18.92 0.93 -8.79
C GLY A 82 18.19 -0.36 -9.21
N GLY A 83 17.82 -0.49 -10.49
CA GLY A 83 17.04 -1.63 -10.99
C GLY A 83 15.54 -1.57 -10.68
N LEU A 84 15.08 -0.52 -9.99
CA LEU A 84 13.66 -0.23 -9.82
C LEU A 84 13.11 0.48 -11.08
N ARG A 85 11.81 0.34 -11.30
CA ARG A 85 11.10 1.11 -12.33
C ARG A 85 11.08 2.60 -11.97
N SER A 86 10.80 3.46 -12.95
CA SER A 86 10.66 4.89 -12.69
C SER A 86 9.51 5.20 -11.72
N PRO A 87 9.61 6.28 -10.93
CA PRO A 87 8.54 6.73 -10.04
C PRO A 87 7.18 6.85 -10.74
N ALA A 88 7.16 7.32 -11.99
CA ALA A 88 5.95 7.41 -12.81
C ALA A 88 5.24 6.06 -12.98
N ARG A 89 5.99 5.00 -13.33
CA ARG A 89 5.42 3.66 -13.53
C ARG A 89 4.98 3.02 -12.21
N ILE A 90 5.75 3.22 -11.14
CA ILE A 90 5.41 2.69 -9.81
C ILE A 90 4.14 3.36 -9.29
N THR A 91 4.07 4.68 -9.35
CA THR A 91 2.90 5.42 -8.86
C THR A 91 1.68 5.13 -9.71
N TRP A 92 1.79 5.06 -11.04
CA TRP A 92 0.69 4.62 -11.89
C TRP A 92 0.21 3.22 -11.47
N HIS A 93 1.10 2.23 -11.39
CA HIS A 93 0.72 0.90 -10.96
C HIS A 93 0.00 0.88 -9.60
N LEU A 94 0.51 1.65 -8.63
CA LEU A 94 -0.08 1.78 -7.30
C LEU A 94 -1.52 2.34 -7.39
N VAL A 95 -1.71 3.45 -8.10
CA VAL A 95 -3.02 4.11 -8.22
C VAL A 95 -4.01 3.23 -8.97
N GLU A 96 -3.56 2.56 -10.03
CA GLU A 96 -4.39 1.61 -10.78
C GLU A 96 -4.77 0.38 -9.94
N ALA A 97 -3.86 -0.12 -9.11
CA ALA A 97 -4.15 -1.20 -8.17
C ALA A 97 -5.16 -0.77 -7.09
N LEU A 98 -5.05 0.46 -6.57
CA LEU A 98 -6.05 1.00 -5.65
C LEU A 98 -7.43 1.13 -6.32
N ASP A 99 -7.50 1.62 -7.56
CA ASP A 99 -8.78 1.68 -8.30
C ASP A 99 -9.40 0.29 -8.43
N PHE A 100 -8.59 -0.72 -8.78
CA PHE A 100 -9.02 -2.11 -8.84
C PHE A 100 -9.55 -2.61 -7.48
N TYR A 101 -8.75 -2.53 -6.41
CA TYR A 101 -9.11 -3.13 -5.11
C TYR A 101 -10.30 -2.45 -4.42
N PHE A 102 -10.53 -1.17 -4.69
CA PHE A 102 -11.61 -0.38 -4.09
C PHE A 102 -12.79 -0.16 -5.05
N ARG A 103 -13.04 -1.12 -5.95
CA ARG A 103 -14.25 -1.19 -6.78
C ARG A 103 -15.24 -2.21 -6.23
N GLU A 104 -16.52 -1.92 -6.42
CA GLU A 104 -17.61 -2.84 -6.11
C GLU A 104 -17.57 -4.07 -7.03
N ASN A 105 -17.43 -3.82 -8.34
CA ASN A 105 -17.28 -4.86 -9.35
C ASN A 105 -15.91 -4.80 -10.03
N GLU A 106 -15.06 -5.77 -9.69
CA GLU A 106 -13.71 -5.94 -10.24
C GLU A 106 -13.68 -6.74 -11.54
N ALA A 107 -14.73 -7.53 -11.86
CA ALA A 107 -14.73 -8.43 -13.00
C ALA A 107 -14.63 -7.67 -14.34
N ASP A 108 -15.15 -6.45 -14.37
CA ASP A 108 -15.15 -5.58 -15.53
C ASP A 108 -13.94 -4.61 -15.55
N TYR A 109 -12.96 -4.81 -14.67
CA TYR A 109 -11.82 -3.92 -14.60
C TYR A 109 -10.83 -4.16 -15.76
N VAL A 110 -10.63 -3.12 -16.56
CA VAL A 110 -9.70 -3.14 -17.70
C VAL A 110 -8.44 -2.36 -17.34
N TRP A 111 -7.35 -3.09 -17.09
CA TRP A 111 -6.01 -2.52 -16.85
C TRP A 111 -5.53 -1.70 -18.05
N GLY A 112 -5.00 -0.52 -17.78
CA GLY A 112 -4.54 0.46 -18.75
C GLY A 112 -5.62 1.35 -19.35
N SER A 113 -6.90 1.12 -19.03
CA SER A 113 -8.02 1.84 -19.66
C SER A 113 -7.94 3.36 -19.50
N ARG A 114 -7.48 3.86 -18.35
CA ARG A 114 -7.37 5.31 -18.06
C ARG A 114 -6.45 6.04 -19.04
N PHE A 115 -5.41 5.39 -19.54
CA PHE A 115 -4.39 5.98 -20.41
C PHE A 115 -4.20 5.23 -21.74
N GLY A 116 -5.17 4.39 -22.12
CA GLY A 116 -5.17 3.64 -23.38
C GLY A 116 -4.21 2.43 -23.47
N ALA A 117 -3.28 2.28 -22.53
CA ALA A 117 -2.36 1.14 -22.44
C ALA A 117 -1.95 0.89 -20.99
N PRO A 118 -1.59 -0.36 -20.61
CA PRO A 118 -1.13 -0.64 -19.27
C PRO A 118 0.28 -0.07 -19.03
N GLN A 119 0.58 0.29 -17.78
CA GLN A 119 1.84 0.97 -17.42
C GLN A 119 3.11 0.27 -17.87
N TRP A 120 3.11 -1.05 -18.08
CA TRP A 120 4.30 -1.80 -18.52
C TRP A 120 4.49 -1.82 -20.04
N LYS A 121 3.52 -1.33 -20.83
CA LYS A 121 3.60 -1.23 -22.30
C LYS A 121 3.74 0.20 -22.80
N THR A 122 3.44 1.19 -21.96
CA THR A 122 3.54 2.61 -22.31
C THR A 122 5.00 3.03 -22.46
N ALA A 123 5.33 3.87 -23.45
CA ALA A 123 6.67 4.44 -23.58
C ALA A 123 6.91 5.53 -22.50
N ASP A 124 8.16 5.84 -22.17
CA ASP A 124 8.47 6.80 -21.10
C ASP A 124 7.94 8.21 -21.39
N ALA A 125 7.97 8.63 -22.67
CA ALA A 125 7.44 9.93 -23.11
C ALA A 125 5.91 10.04 -22.98
N ASP A 126 5.21 8.91 -22.91
CA ASP A 126 3.75 8.83 -22.81
C ASP A 126 3.28 8.56 -21.36
N LEU A 127 4.21 8.56 -20.40
CA LEU A 127 3.86 8.39 -18.99
C LEU A 127 3.10 9.63 -18.47
N PRO A 128 2.10 9.45 -17.60
CA PRO A 128 1.33 10.57 -17.08
C PRO A 128 2.19 11.51 -16.22
N SER A 129 1.84 12.79 -16.20
CA SER A 129 2.46 13.76 -15.29
C SER A 129 2.14 13.47 -13.83
N GLN A 130 2.93 14.03 -12.91
CA GLN A 130 2.68 13.94 -11.47
C GLN A 130 1.27 14.43 -11.12
N ASP A 131 0.86 15.59 -11.62
CA ASP A 131 -0.46 16.17 -11.35
C ASP A 131 -1.61 15.28 -11.84
N THR A 132 -1.46 14.70 -13.04
CA THR A 132 -2.47 13.81 -13.60
C THR A 132 -2.69 12.58 -12.71
N ILE A 133 -1.60 11.98 -12.25
CA ILE A 133 -1.64 10.80 -11.37
C ILE A 133 -2.17 11.15 -9.97
N LEU A 134 -1.76 12.29 -9.42
CA LEU A 134 -2.23 12.73 -8.10
C LEU A 134 -3.72 13.09 -8.10
N SER A 135 -4.22 13.69 -9.18
CA SER A 135 -5.66 13.92 -9.36
C SER A 135 -6.43 12.59 -9.38
N TRP A 136 -5.91 11.57 -10.08
CA TRP A 136 -6.55 10.26 -10.09
C TRP A 136 -6.49 9.56 -8.72
N LEU A 137 -5.38 9.69 -7.99
CA LEU A 137 -5.28 9.21 -6.61
C LEU A 137 -6.36 9.85 -5.72
N ASP A 138 -6.59 11.15 -5.82
CA ASP A 138 -7.64 11.84 -5.05
C ASP A 138 -9.05 11.31 -5.37
N GLU A 139 -9.35 11.10 -6.65
CA GLU A 139 -10.62 10.49 -7.08
C GLU A 139 -10.84 9.13 -6.40
N ILE A 140 -9.81 8.26 -6.40
CA ILE A 140 -9.91 6.92 -5.83
C ILE A 140 -10.02 6.97 -4.31
N VAL A 141 -9.20 7.77 -3.63
CA VAL A 141 -9.22 7.89 -2.16
C VAL A 141 -10.56 8.42 -1.68
N LEU A 142 -11.12 9.44 -2.35
CA LEU A 142 -12.44 9.97 -2.02
C LEU A 142 -13.52 8.89 -2.18
N ARG A 143 -13.54 8.20 -3.33
CA ARG A 143 -14.51 7.13 -3.60
C ARG A 143 -14.38 5.97 -2.62
N ALA A 144 -13.17 5.47 -2.42
CA ALA A 144 -12.86 4.38 -1.49
C ALA A 144 -13.23 4.76 -0.06
N GLY A 145 -12.92 5.99 0.37
CA GLY A 145 -13.30 6.48 1.69
C GLY A 145 -14.81 6.55 1.89
N ASN A 146 -15.55 7.03 0.89
CA ASN A 146 -17.03 7.01 0.93
C ASN A 146 -17.57 5.59 1.11
N MET A 147 -17.03 4.62 0.37
CA MET A 147 -17.39 3.21 0.47
C MET A 147 -17.07 2.63 1.86
N LEU A 148 -15.83 2.82 2.34
CA LEU A 148 -15.37 2.26 3.62
C LEU A 148 -16.18 2.75 4.82
N ARG A 149 -16.65 4.01 4.81
CA ARG A 149 -17.50 4.56 5.87
C ARG A 149 -18.89 3.92 5.94
N GLN A 150 -19.35 3.32 4.85
CA GLN A 150 -20.65 2.67 4.80
C GLN A 150 -20.60 1.20 5.22
N LEU A 151 -19.40 0.61 5.32
CA LEU A 151 -19.24 -0.78 5.70
C LEU A 151 -19.46 -1.00 7.20
N THR A 152 -20.28 -1.99 7.51
CA THR A 152 -20.44 -2.57 8.83
C THR A 152 -19.40 -3.67 9.06
N ASN A 153 -19.29 -4.15 10.31
CA ASN A 153 -18.42 -5.27 10.64
C ASN A 153 -18.87 -6.59 9.99
N ASP A 154 -20.17 -6.75 9.70
CA ASP A 154 -20.68 -7.94 9.04
C ASP A 154 -20.38 -7.92 7.54
N ASP A 155 -20.49 -6.75 6.88
CA ASP A 155 -20.04 -6.58 5.49
C ASP A 155 -18.57 -6.98 5.34
N LEU A 156 -17.73 -6.59 6.30
CA LEU A 156 -16.29 -6.89 6.29
C LEU A 156 -15.97 -8.39 6.44
N ARG A 157 -16.89 -9.16 7.04
CA ARG A 157 -16.76 -10.62 7.22
C ARG A 157 -17.27 -11.41 6.03
N GLU A 158 -18.01 -10.79 5.11
CA GLU A 158 -18.49 -11.45 3.91
C GLU A 158 -17.34 -12.10 3.16
N GLN A 159 -17.54 -13.35 2.75
CA GLN A 159 -16.56 -14.06 1.94
C GLN A 159 -16.30 -13.28 0.67
N ASN A 160 -15.02 -13.13 0.35
CA ASN A 160 -14.65 -12.55 -0.92
C ASN A 160 -14.99 -13.60 -1.98
N GLN A 161 -16.08 -13.41 -2.73
CA GLN A 161 -16.54 -14.37 -3.75
C GLN A 161 -15.57 -14.49 -4.94
N LYS A 162 -14.46 -13.77 -4.90
CA LYS A 162 -13.48 -13.66 -5.97
C LYS A 162 -12.51 -14.84 -5.91
N LYS A 163 -12.26 -15.41 -7.09
CA LYS A 163 -11.31 -16.52 -7.31
C LYS A 163 -9.85 -16.14 -6.97
N TYR A 164 -9.54 -14.86 -6.79
CA TYR A 164 -8.20 -14.33 -6.58
C TYR A 164 -7.88 -14.14 -5.08
N ARG A 165 -6.66 -14.58 -4.70
CA ARG A 165 -6.24 -14.98 -3.35
C ARG A 165 -5.93 -13.83 -2.38
N HIS A 166 -6.51 -12.65 -2.55
CA HIS A 166 -6.09 -11.45 -1.80
C HIS A 166 -6.74 -11.33 -0.40
N GLY A 167 -7.50 -12.34 0.01
CA GLY A 167 -8.11 -12.46 1.34
C GLY A 167 -9.33 -13.36 1.30
N GLU A 168 -9.63 -14.07 2.38
CA GLU A 168 -10.82 -14.93 2.48
C GLU A 168 -12.12 -14.13 2.57
N ASN A 169 -12.05 -12.89 3.06
CA ASN A 169 -13.17 -11.97 3.23
C ASN A 169 -12.81 -10.54 2.78
N ARG A 170 -13.81 -9.64 2.76
CA ARG A 170 -13.62 -8.23 2.36
C ARG A 170 -12.55 -7.52 3.19
N LEU A 171 -12.50 -7.75 4.51
CA LEU A 171 -11.46 -7.17 5.36
C LEU A 171 -10.05 -7.58 4.89
N GLY A 172 -9.81 -8.88 4.68
CA GLY A 172 -8.53 -9.39 4.19
C GLY A 172 -8.13 -8.76 2.86
N HIS A 173 -9.09 -8.58 1.95
CA HIS A 173 -8.89 -7.92 0.65
C HIS A 173 -8.43 -6.46 0.80
N TYR A 174 -9.09 -5.66 1.65
CA TYR A 174 -8.68 -4.27 1.87
C TYR A 174 -7.34 -4.15 2.61
N VAL A 175 -7.08 -5.04 3.57
CA VAL A 175 -5.76 -5.13 4.23
C VAL A 175 -4.67 -5.47 3.21
N TYR A 176 -4.93 -6.36 2.27
CA TYR A 176 -4.00 -6.65 1.19
C TYR A 176 -3.73 -5.42 0.33
N ALA A 177 -4.77 -4.69 -0.07
CA ALA A 177 -4.63 -3.46 -0.86
C ALA A 177 -3.76 -2.40 -0.15
N LEU A 178 -3.94 -2.23 1.16
CA LEU A 178 -3.10 -1.34 1.97
C LEU A 178 -1.64 -1.84 2.03
N ARG A 179 -1.42 -3.14 2.21
CA ARG A 179 -0.06 -3.73 2.19
C ARG A 179 0.63 -3.56 0.83
N HIS A 180 -0.10 -3.74 -0.25
CA HIS A 180 0.38 -3.50 -1.62
C HIS A 180 0.80 -2.05 -1.80
N THR A 181 -0.01 -1.12 -1.30
CA THR A 181 0.29 0.32 -1.29
C THR A 181 1.58 0.60 -0.52
N MET A 182 1.72 0.06 0.70
CA MET A 182 2.93 0.22 1.52
C MET A 182 4.18 -0.38 0.86
N HIS A 183 4.05 -1.51 0.15
CA HIS A 183 5.16 -2.12 -0.59
C HIS A 183 5.72 -1.16 -1.65
N HIS A 184 4.83 -0.61 -2.49
CA HIS A 184 5.23 0.34 -3.54
C HIS A 184 5.64 1.69 -2.97
N MET A 185 5.06 2.12 -1.84
CA MET A 185 5.54 3.29 -1.11
C MET A 185 6.99 3.12 -0.64
N GLY A 186 7.37 1.92 -0.17
CA GLY A 186 8.77 1.61 0.18
C GLY A 186 9.71 1.75 -1.02
N GLN A 187 9.28 1.34 -2.22
CA GLN A 187 10.05 1.53 -3.45
C GLN A 187 10.19 3.02 -3.80
N LEU A 188 9.10 3.79 -3.73
CA LEU A 188 9.11 5.22 -3.97
C LEU A 188 10.02 5.96 -2.98
N SER A 189 9.95 5.64 -1.69
CA SER A 189 10.84 6.19 -0.66
C SER A 189 12.30 5.88 -0.96
N ALA A 190 12.63 4.66 -1.37
CA ALA A 190 14.00 4.29 -1.71
C ALA A 190 14.53 5.11 -2.90
N ILE A 191 13.71 5.31 -3.94
CA ILE A 191 14.07 6.14 -5.09
C ILE A 191 14.24 7.61 -4.68
N ALA A 192 13.33 8.15 -3.88
CA ALA A 192 13.41 9.52 -3.40
C ALA A 192 14.70 9.76 -2.60
N VAL A 193 15.07 8.84 -1.69
CA VAL A 193 16.33 8.91 -0.95
C VAL A 193 17.55 8.81 -1.87
N ALA A 194 17.52 7.95 -2.90
CA ALA A 194 18.58 7.85 -3.89
C ALA A 194 18.77 9.16 -4.67
N HIS A 195 17.70 9.94 -4.86
CA HIS A 195 17.72 11.28 -5.44
C HIS A 195 18.05 12.41 -4.45
N GLY A 196 18.40 12.08 -3.20
CA GLY A 196 18.80 13.03 -2.18
C GLY A 196 17.63 13.62 -1.36
N HIS A 197 16.39 13.20 -1.61
CA HIS A 197 15.25 13.63 -0.82
C HIS A 197 15.24 12.93 0.54
N ARG A 198 15.47 13.69 1.61
CA ARG A 198 15.40 13.23 3.01
C ARG A 198 14.18 13.83 3.70
N ASN A 199 13.87 13.36 4.90
CA ASN A 199 12.72 13.83 5.71
C ASN A 199 11.39 13.69 4.96
N LEU A 200 11.18 12.52 4.35
CA LEU A 200 9.89 12.12 3.80
C LEU A 200 8.90 11.93 4.94
N LEU A 201 7.61 12.15 4.66
CA LEU A 201 6.56 11.86 5.62
C LEU A 201 6.48 10.34 5.86
N TRP A 202 6.63 9.95 7.13
CA TRP A 202 6.35 8.62 7.62
C TRP A 202 5.17 8.75 8.57
N ALA A 203 4.10 7.98 8.31
CA ALA A 203 2.88 8.00 9.11
C ALA A 203 3.12 7.60 10.56
#